data_AF-A0A534MUE4-F1
#
_entry.id   AF-A0A534MUE4-F1
#
_cell.length_a   1.000
_cell.length_b   1.000
_cell.length_c   1.000
_cell.angle_alpha   90.00
_cell.angle_beta   90.00
_cell.angle_gamma   90.00
#
_symmetry.space_group_name_H-M   'P 1'
#
loop_
_entity.id
_entity.type
_entity.pdbx_description
1 polymer ?
#
loop_
_entity_poly.entity_id
_entity_poly.type
_entity_poly.pdbx_seq_one_letter_code
_entity_poly.pdbx_strand_id
1 'polypeptide(L)'
;MPLYYFDVETTGDDPQQDRIVTVQYQALADDLTPTGLFQVIAEWEWGEKQVIQTVLEKGVLEPTWDFVPVGNRLRFDLTFLIERATKWKLIDWDMAKLKYYWFTKPYLDLGPVLVMLNRGTFSGSSLHTFADKESGARVPKMYREGLFPEVIDYVTRERDAAMDLLKESREVIGDLGDRRRRPSGKGEGKP
;
A
#
# COMPACT_ATOMS: atom_id res chain seq x y z
N MET A 1 -0.39 -5.60 16.01
CA MET A 1 0.64 -5.59 14.94
C MET A 1 0.64 -4.23 14.28
N PRO A 2 1.79 -3.62 13.94
CA PRO A 2 1.83 -2.29 13.36
C PRO A 2 1.50 -2.34 11.86
N LEU A 3 0.20 -2.30 11.58
CA LEU A 3 -0.36 -2.22 10.24
C LEU A 3 -0.43 -0.75 9.79
N TYR A 4 -0.17 -0.49 8.51
CA TYR A 4 -0.26 0.85 7.95
C TYR A 4 -0.95 0.82 6.60
N TYR A 5 -1.97 1.67 6.40
CA TYR A 5 -2.31 2.07 5.06
C TYR A 5 -1.05 2.67 4.42
N PHE A 6 -0.75 2.30 3.18
CA PHE A 6 0.41 2.79 2.44
C PHE A 6 0.08 2.90 0.96
N ASP A 7 0.45 4.03 0.36
CA ASP A 7 0.26 4.33 -1.06
C ASP A 7 1.31 5.34 -1.53
N VAL A 8 1.56 5.37 -2.84
CA VAL A 8 2.54 6.27 -3.46
C VAL A 8 1.98 6.82 -4.77
N GLU A 9 2.00 8.13 -4.93
CA GLU A 9 1.75 8.76 -6.22
C GLU A 9 3.05 9.17 -6.90
N THR A 10 3.09 9.01 -8.22
CA THR A 10 4.29 9.21 -9.03
C THR A 10 4.01 10.10 -10.24
N THR A 11 5.07 10.56 -10.92
CA THR A 11 4.95 11.29 -12.18
C THR A 11 4.65 10.39 -13.39
N GLY A 12 4.71 9.08 -13.20
CA GLY A 12 4.56 8.03 -14.22
C GLY A 12 4.92 6.65 -13.66
N ASP A 13 4.89 5.63 -14.50
CA ASP A 13 4.97 4.23 -14.06
C ASP A 13 6.39 3.63 -14.09
N ASP A 14 7.41 4.37 -14.55
CA ASP A 14 8.79 3.88 -14.62
C ASP A 14 9.66 4.42 -13.47
N PRO A 15 9.95 3.64 -12.42
CA PRO A 15 10.70 4.13 -11.26
C PRO A 15 12.14 4.58 -11.58
N GLN A 16 12.72 4.17 -12.71
CA GLN A 16 14.05 4.61 -13.12
C GLN A 16 14.04 6.06 -13.63
N GLN A 17 12.93 6.47 -14.27
CA GLN A 17 12.77 7.78 -14.90
C GLN A 17 11.91 8.72 -14.05
N ASP A 18 10.76 8.25 -13.62
CA ASP A 18 9.74 8.99 -12.91
C ASP A 18 10.08 9.22 -11.43
N ARG A 19 9.36 10.14 -10.80
CA ARG A 19 9.59 10.59 -9.42
C ARG A 19 8.41 10.23 -8.54
N ILE A 20 8.67 10.08 -7.25
CA ILE A 20 7.65 10.07 -6.20
C ILE A 20 7.17 11.51 -5.99
N VAL A 21 5.86 11.69 -6.11
CA VAL A 21 5.14 12.95 -5.92
C VAL A 21 4.67 13.07 -4.48
N THR A 22 4.04 12.01 -3.98
CA THR A 22 3.58 11.93 -2.58
C THR A 22 3.72 10.50 -2.05
N VAL A 23 3.86 10.37 -0.74
CA VAL A 23 3.73 9.09 -0.03
C VAL A 23 2.70 9.26 1.06
N GLN A 24 1.73 8.35 1.11
CA GLN A 24 0.66 8.36 2.10
C GLN A 24 0.86 7.22 3.09
N TYR A 25 0.59 7.49 4.36
CA TYR A 25 0.39 6.41 5.33
C TYR A 25 -0.52 6.78 6.49
N GLN A 26 -1.12 5.75 7.09
CA GLN A 26 -1.90 5.88 8.33
C GLN A 26 -1.81 4.59 9.12
N ALA A 27 -1.62 4.68 10.44
CA ALA A 27 -1.63 3.49 11.28
C ALA A 27 -3.01 2.83 11.27
N LEU A 28 -3.07 1.51 11.27
CA LEU A 28 -4.30 0.74 11.37
C LEU A 28 -4.27 -0.11 12.64
N ALA A 29 -5.44 -0.29 13.26
CA ALA A 29 -5.60 -1.30 14.31
C ALA A 29 -5.56 -2.72 13.71
N ASP A 30 -5.49 -3.74 14.57
CA ASP A 30 -5.46 -5.16 14.14
C ASP A 30 -6.70 -5.57 13.33
N ASP A 31 -7.79 -4.83 13.47
CA ASP A 31 -9.02 -5.03 12.72
C ASP A 31 -9.05 -4.20 11.41
N LEU A 32 -7.94 -3.58 11.01
CA LEU A 32 -7.80 -2.75 9.80
C LEU A 32 -8.54 -1.42 9.86
N THR A 33 -9.05 -1.00 11.02
CA THR A 33 -9.63 0.35 11.15
C THR A 33 -8.53 1.42 11.22
N PRO A 34 -8.72 2.58 10.55
CA PRO A 34 -7.78 3.68 10.63
C PRO A 34 -7.61 4.23 12.05
N THR A 35 -6.36 4.45 12.46
CA THR A 35 -5.98 5.02 13.75
C THR A 35 -4.95 6.14 13.56
N GLY A 36 -5.01 7.15 14.43
CA GLY A 36 -4.13 8.31 14.32
C GLY A 36 -4.37 9.14 13.05
N LEU A 37 -3.43 10.04 12.77
CA LEU A 37 -3.54 10.98 11.65
C LEU A 37 -3.16 10.31 10.32
N PHE A 38 -3.96 10.59 9.28
CA PHE A 38 -3.57 10.33 7.90
C PHE A 38 -2.46 11.29 7.50
N GLN A 39 -1.32 10.75 7.08
CA GLN A 39 -0.14 11.51 6.69
C GLN A 39 -0.01 11.49 5.18
N VAL A 40 0.11 12.67 4.58
CA VAL A 40 0.47 12.84 3.17
C VAL A 40 1.77 13.63 3.14
N ILE A 41 2.86 12.98 2.76
CA ILE A 41 4.17 13.64 2.65
C ILE A 41 4.40 13.94 1.18
N ALA A 42 4.54 15.22 0.85
CA ALA A 42 4.62 15.67 -0.53
C ALA A 42 5.98 16.24 -0.92
N GLU A 43 6.41 15.95 -2.15
CA GLU A 43 7.74 16.35 -2.59
C GLU A 43 7.88 17.86 -2.82
N TRP A 44 6.79 18.57 -3.08
CA TRP A 44 6.83 20.03 -3.29
C TRP A 44 7.08 20.81 -2.00
N GLU A 45 6.96 20.17 -0.83
CA GLU A 45 7.27 20.79 0.45
C GLU A 45 8.75 20.66 0.83
N TRP A 46 9.35 19.48 0.60
CA TRP A 46 10.66 19.12 1.14
C TRP A 46 11.62 18.43 0.15
N GLY A 47 11.16 18.16 -1.06
CA GLY A 47 11.86 17.39 -2.10
C GLY A 47 11.73 15.87 -1.95
N GLU A 48 11.78 15.15 -3.08
CA GLU A 48 11.62 13.70 -3.14
C GLU A 48 12.51 12.93 -2.15
N LYS A 49 13.77 13.34 -2.00
CA LYS A 49 14.71 12.71 -1.07
C LYS A 49 14.19 12.71 0.38
N GLN A 50 13.63 13.84 0.83
CA GLN A 50 13.14 13.97 2.20
C GLN A 50 11.85 13.19 2.41
N VAL A 51 10.96 13.15 1.39
CA VAL A 51 9.76 12.30 1.40
C VAL A 51 10.15 10.85 1.63
N ILE A 52 11.08 10.33 0.83
CA ILE A 52 11.56 8.96 0.90
C ILE A 52 12.22 8.69 2.27
N GLN A 53 13.13 9.56 2.70
CA GLN A 53 13.82 9.38 3.97
C GLN A 53 12.83 9.27 5.14
N THR A 54 11.78 10.09 5.16
CA THR A 54 10.78 10.08 6.23
C THR A 54 10.06 8.73 6.35
N VAL A 55 9.76 8.06 5.24
CA VAL A 55 9.12 6.74 5.29
C VAL A 55 10.10 5.60 5.52
N LEU A 56 11.36 5.73 5.10
CA LEU A 56 12.43 4.79 5.44
C LEU A 56 12.68 4.74 6.95
N GLU A 57 12.67 5.89 7.63
CA GLU A 57 12.81 5.99 9.09
C GLU A 57 11.68 5.27 9.86
N LYS A 58 10.56 4.96 9.19
CA LYS A 58 9.47 4.14 9.74
C LYS A 58 9.65 2.64 9.55
N GLY A 59 10.70 2.21 8.84
CA GLY A 59 10.98 0.80 8.57
C GLY A 59 10.17 0.21 7.43
N VAL A 60 9.61 1.02 6.52
CA VAL A 60 8.81 0.50 5.39
C VAL A 60 9.58 -0.48 4.52
N LEU A 61 10.89 -0.28 4.34
CA LEU A 61 11.77 -1.19 3.58
C LEU A 61 12.53 -2.19 4.45
N GLU A 62 12.29 -2.22 5.76
CA GLU A 62 12.84 -3.26 6.63
C GLU A 62 12.01 -4.54 6.46
N PRO A 63 12.64 -5.71 6.27
CA PRO A 63 11.95 -7.00 6.11
C PRO A 63 11.47 -7.54 7.47
N THR A 64 10.94 -6.67 8.32
CA THR A 64 10.40 -6.98 9.65
C THR A 64 8.89 -6.77 9.68
N TRP A 65 8.28 -7.04 10.83
CA TRP A 65 6.86 -6.83 11.10
C TRP A 65 6.57 -5.46 11.71
N ASP A 66 7.56 -4.55 11.80
CA ASP A 66 7.44 -3.25 12.46
C ASP A 66 6.70 -2.21 11.59
N PHE A 67 6.62 -2.47 10.28
CA PHE A 67 5.78 -1.75 9.34
C PHE A 67 5.19 -2.74 8.34
N VAL A 68 3.91 -3.05 8.47
CA VAL A 68 3.20 -3.94 7.52
C VAL A 68 2.30 -3.07 6.64
N PRO A 69 2.68 -2.82 5.37
CA PRO A 69 1.86 -2.02 4.47
C PRO A 69 0.59 -2.77 4.07
N VAL A 70 -0.50 -2.01 4.02
CA VAL A 70 -1.84 -2.40 3.61
C VAL A 70 -2.27 -1.41 2.54
N GLY A 71 -2.63 -1.90 1.35
CA GLY A 71 -2.88 -0.99 0.23
C GLY A 71 -3.16 -1.74 -1.06
N ASN A 72 -3.14 -1.03 -2.18
CA ASN A 72 -3.51 -1.58 -3.48
C ASN A 72 -2.33 -1.53 -4.43
N ARG A 73 -1.93 -2.69 -4.99
CA ARG A 73 -0.74 -2.81 -5.85
C ARG A 73 0.56 -2.43 -5.13
N LEU A 74 0.70 -2.82 -3.86
CA LEU A 74 1.86 -2.52 -3.01
C LEU A 74 3.21 -2.96 -3.61
N ARG A 75 3.20 -3.97 -4.49
CA ARG A 75 4.40 -4.32 -5.26
C ARG A 75 4.91 -3.16 -6.11
N PHE A 76 4.03 -2.40 -6.74
CA PHE A 76 4.38 -1.19 -7.47
C PHE A 76 4.98 -0.17 -6.51
N ASP A 77 4.26 0.22 -5.46
CA ASP A 77 4.65 1.29 -4.53
C ASP A 77 6.00 1.02 -3.85
N LEU A 78 6.17 -0.20 -3.32
CA LEU A 78 7.39 -0.60 -2.64
C LEU A 78 8.56 -0.75 -3.61
N THR A 79 8.34 -1.26 -4.83
CA THR A 79 9.41 -1.30 -5.86
C THR A 79 9.82 0.11 -6.24
N PHE A 80 8.85 1.00 -6.42
CA PHE A 80 9.11 2.40 -6.73
C PHE A 80 9.95 3.05 -5.62
N LEU A 81 9.57 2.85 -4.37
CA LEU A 81 10.30 3.37 -3.23
C LEU A 81 11.74 2.83 -3.15
N ILE A 82 11.96 1.53 -3.38
CA ILE A 82 13.30 0.91 -3.42
C ILE A 82 14.18 1.57 -4.48
N GLU A 83 13.68 1.68 -5.71
CA GLU A 83 14.44 2.24 -6.84
C GLU A 83 14.78 3.71 -6.61
N ARG A 84 13.81 4.51 -6.14
CA ARG A 84 14.03 5.93 -5.87
C ARG A 84 14.95 6.15 -4.67
N ALA A 85 14.81 5.38 -3.60
CA ALA A 85 15.70 5.44 -2.44
C ALA A 85 17.14 5.06 -2.81
N THR A 86 17.32 4.08 -3.69
CA THR A 86 18.63 3.68 -4.23
C THR A 86 19.24 4.81 -5.07
N LYS A 87 18.45 5.45 -5.95
CA LYS A 87 18.90 6.59 -6.76
C LYS A 87 19.35 7.79 -5.92
N TRP A 88 18.67 8.03 -4.79
CA TRP A 88 19.04 9.05 -3.81
C TRP A 88 20.18 8.63 -2.85
N LYS A 89 20.70 7.41 -2.98
CA LYS A 89 21.73 6.82 -2.11
C LYS A 89 21.32 6.79 -0.63
N LEU A 90 20.02 6.63 -0.37
CA LEU A 90 19.46 6.48 0.97
C LEU A 90 19.55 5.04 1.48
N ILE A 91 19.59 4.08 0.54
CA ILE A 91 19.77 2.66 0.79
C ILE A 91 20.83 2.10 -0.16
N ASP A 92 21.43 0.99 0.23
CA ASP A 92 22.33 0.20 -0.62
C ASP A 92 21.74 -1.19 -0.82
N TRP A 93 21.32 -1.49 -2.05
CA TRP A 93 20.62 -2.72 -2.40
C TRP A 93 21.38 -3.48 -3.48
N ASP A 94 21.46 -4.79 -3.29
CA ASP A 94 21.90 -5.74 -4.29
C ASP A 94 20.77 -6.74 -4.57
N MET A 95 20.99 -7.62 -5.53
CA MET A 95 20.01 -8.65 -5.89
C MET A 95 19.70 -9.63 -4.75
N ALA A 96 20.61 -9.84 -3.79
CA ALA A 96 20.38 -10.73 -2.67
C ALA A 96 19.46 -10.09 -1.63
N LYS A 97 19.71 -8.82 -1.26
CA LYS A 97 18.87 -8.01 -0.37
C LYS A 97 17.47 -7.84 -0.95
N LEU A 98 17.36 -7.54 -2.25
CA LEU A 98 16.08 -7.41 -2.95
C LEU A 98 15.24 -8.70 -2.88
N LYS A 99 15.87 -9.85 -3.17
CA LYS A 99 15.20 -11.16 -3.06
C LYS A 99 14.76 -11.46 -1.64
N TYR A 100 15.62 -11.20 -0.65
CA TYR A 100 15.30 -11.42 0.75
C TYR A 100 14.13 -10.54 1.21
N TYR A 101 14.13 -9.26 0.83
CA TYR A 101 13.03 -8.34 1.13
C TYR A 101 11.69 -8.87 0.60
N TRP A 102 11.61 -9.20 -0.69
CA TRP A 102 10.35 -9.68 -1.27
C TRP A 102 9.93 -11.06 -0.76
N PHE A 103 10.87 -11.86 -0.27
CA PHE A 103 10.59 -13.14 0.35
C PHE A 103 10.05 -12.99 1.78
N THR A 104 10.53 -12.00 2.54
CA THR A 104 10.27 -11.91 3.99
C THR A 104 9.30 -10.80 4.39
N LYS A 105 9.24 -9.69 3.65
CA LYS A 105 8.42 -8.53 3.99
C LYS A 105 6.93 -8.92 4.04
N PRO A 106 6.25 -8.82 5.20
CA PRO A 106 4.80 -8.95 5.24
C PRO A 106 4.14 -7.71 4.61
N TYR A 107 3.08 -7.94 3.84
CA TYR A 107 2.19 -6.89 3.33
C TYR A 107 0.80 -7.47 3.01
N LEU A 108 -0.23 -6.63 3.06
CA LEU A 108 -1.60 -6.97 2.71
C LEU A 108 -2.03 -6.17 1.47
N ASP A 109 -2.01 -6.84 0.31
CA ASP A 109 -2.38 -6.22 -0.97
C ASP A 109 -3.87 -6.45 -1.27
N LEU A 110 -4.58 -5.39 -1.68
CA LEU A 110 -5.97 -5.41 -2.11
C LEU A 110 -6.16 -6.03 -3.50
N GLY A 111 -5.11 -6.13 -4.33
CA GLY A 111 -5.18 -6.65 -5.69
C GLY A 111 -5.88 -8.02 -5.79
N PRO A 112 -5.50 -9.04 -5.00
CA PRO A 112 -6.20 -10.31 -4.97
C PRO A 112 -7.68 -10.20 -4.56
N VAL A 113 -8.02 -9.30 -3.64
CA VAL A 113 -9.41 -9.05 -3.23
C VAL A 113 -10.21 -8.48 -4.41
N LEU A 114 -9.66 -7.49 -5.11
CA LEU A 114 -10.28 -6.89 -6.29
C LEU A 114 -10.49 -7.90 -7.43
N VAL A 115 -9.52 -8.81 -7.64
CA VAL A 115 -9.67 -9.90 -8.62
C VAL A 115 -10.81 -10.84 -8.23
N MET A 116 -10.95 -11.17 -6.94
CA MET A 116 -12.06 -12.01 -6.46
C MET A 116 -13.42 -11.33 -6.60
N LEU A 117 -13.50 -10.02 -6.31
CA LEU A 117 -14.70 -9.21 -6.58
C LEU A 117 -15.04 -9.19 -8.07
N ASN A 118 -14.02 -9.16 -8.93
CA ASN A 118 -14.14 -9.29 -10.38
C ASN A 118 -14.25 -10.75 -10.87
N ARG A 119 -14.76 -11.66 -10.01
CA ARG A 119 -15.01 -13.07 -10.35
C ARG A 119 -13.78 -13.82 -10.89
N GLY A 120 -12.60 -13.48 -10.38
CA GLY A 120 -11.33 -14.08 -10.80
C GLY A 120 -10.71 -13.47 -12.05
N THR A 121 -11.29 -12.42 -12.63
CA THR A 121 -10.77 -11.77 -13.83
C THR A 121 -9.81 -10.63 -13.46
N PHE A 122 -8.61 -10.62 -14.03
CA PHE A 122 -7.62 -9.55 -13.81
C PHE A 122 -7.95 -8.27 -14.59
N SER A 123 -8.43 -8.41 -15.83
CA SER A 123 -8.82 -7.24 -16.62
C SER A 123 -10.04 -6.57 -15.98
N GLY A 124 -9.92 -5.28 -15.67
CA GLY A 124 -10.96 -4.51 -15.00
C GLY A 124 -11.02 -4.68 -13.48
N SER A 125 -10.07 -5.39 -12.84
CA SER A 125 -10.03 -5.56 -11.38
C SER A 125 -9.36 -4.40 -10.63
N SER A 126 -9.49 -3.19 -11.13
CA SER A 126 -8.94 -1.99 -10.51
C SER A 126 -9.85 -1.45 -9.42
N LEU A 127 -9.28 -0.76 -8.43
CA LEU A 127 -10.04 -0.14 -7.35
C LEU A 127 -11.14 0.81 -7.86
N HIS A 128 -10.89 1.56 -8.95
CA HIS A 128 -11.89 2.47 -9.54
C HIS A 128 -13.13 1.76 -10.13
N THR A 129 -13.06 0.44 -10.36
CA THR A 129 -14.21 -0.34 -10.82
C THR A 129 -15.19 -0.60 -9.68
N PHE A 130 -14.69 -0.65 -8.44
CA PHE A 130 -15.45 -1.09 -7.26
C PHE A 130 -15.59 -0.02 -6.17
N ALA A 131 -14.96 1.14 -6.35
CA ALA A 131 -15.07 2.27 -5.45
C ALA A 131 -15.20 3.56 -6.26
N ASP A 132 -15.93 4.54 -5.71
CA ASP A 132 -16.14 5.85 -6.34
C ASP A 132 -14.86 6.68 -6.30
N LYS A 133 -13.96 6.43 -7.26
CA LYS A 133 -12.71 7.18 -7.41
C LYS A 133 -12.37 7.47 -8.86
N GLU A 134 -11.64 8.57 -9.05
CA GLU A 134 -11.10 8.95 -10.36
C GLU A 134 -9.79 8.20 -10.68
N SER A 135 -9.39 8.20 -11.96
CA SER A 135 -8.16 7.56 -12.41
C SER A 135 -6.90 8.29 -11.94
N GLY A 136 -5.92 7.54 -11.40
CA GLY A 136 -4.62 8.06 -10.94
C GLY A 136 -3.76 8.64 -12.05
N ALA A 137 -4.07 8.35 -13.32
CA ALA A 137 -3.42 8.96 -14.48
C ALA A 137 -3.57 10.51 -14.52
N ARG A 138 -4.44 11.09 -13.70
CA ARG A 138 -4.59 12.54 -13.54
C ARG A 138 -3.50 13.17 -12.66
N VAL A 139 -2.92 12.43 -11.71
CA VAL A 139 -1.97 12.98 -10.72
C VAL A 139 -0.74 13.62 -11.38
N PRO A 140 -0.07 12.99 -12.38
CA PRO A 140 1.04 13.62 -13.09
C PRO A 140 0.67 14.94 -13.79
N LYS A 141 -0.57 15.09 -14.24
CA LYS A 141 -1.05 16.34 -14.86
C LYS A 141 -1.27 17.40 -13.79
N MET A 142 -2.03 17.08 -12.73
CA MET A 142 -2.31 18.00 -11.62
C MET A 142 -1.01 18.50 -10.98
N TYR A 143 -0.05 17.60 -10.76
CA TYR A 143 1.26 17.96 -10.22
C TYR A 143 2.04 18.93 -11.12
N ARG A 144 2.10 18.69 -12.44
CA ARG A 144 2.75 19.59 -13.40
C ARG A 144 2.08 20.96 -13.50
N GLU A 145 0.77 21.02 -13.28
CA GLU A 145 -0.02 22.25 -13.29
C GLU A 145 0.02 22.99 -11.94
N GLY A 146 0.67 22.44 -10.91
CA GLY A 146 0.76 23.05 -9.58
C GLY A 146 -0.53 22.95 -8.77
N LEU A 147 -1.45 22.06 -9.16
CA LEU A 147 -2.73 21.79 -8.50
C LEU A 147 -2.53 20.87 -7.29
N PHE A 148 -1.70 21.32 -6.34
CA PHE A 148 -1.32 20.53 -5.16
C PHE A 148 -2.51 20.22 -4.23
N PRO A 149 -3.42 21.15 -3.92
CA PRO A 149 -4.62 20.84 -3.15
C PRO A 149 -5.44 19.70 -3.76
N GLU A 150 -5.56 19.67 -5.09
CA GLU A 150 -6.28 18.65 -5.83
C GLU A 150 -5.58 17.27 -5.76
N VAL A 151 -4.23 17.25 -5.73
CA VAL A 151 -3.47 16.02 -5.47
C VAL A 151 -3.73 15.51 -4.04
N ILE A 152 -3.74 16.39 -3.04
CA ILE A 152 -4.04 16.01 -1.64
C ILE A 152 -5.47 15.47 -1.51
N ASP A 153 -6.45 16.14 -2.12
CA ASP A 153 -7.83 15.68 -2.16
C ASP A 153 -7.96 14.32 -2.85
N TYR A 154 -7.25 14.13 -3.97
CA TYR A 154 -7.25 12.87 -4.71
C TYR A 154 -6.77 11.70 -3.84
N VAL A 155 -5.59 11.81 -3.24
CA VAL A 155 -5.01 10.72 -2.43
C VAL A 155 -5.80 10.46 -1.15
N THR A 156 -6.48 11.49 -0.62
CA THR A 156 -7.39 11.32 0.52
C THR A 156 -8.60 10.47 0.14
N ARG A 157 -9.23 10.74 -1.02
CA ARG A 157 -10.34 9.94 -1.54
C ARG A 157 -9.92 8.53 -1.92
N GLU A 158 -8.73 8.37 -2.50
CA GLU A 158 -8.17 7.04 -2.78
C GLU A 158 -8.02 6.22 -1.49
N ARG A 159 -7.46 6.83 -0.44
CA ARG A 159 -7.37 6.19 0.88
C ARG A 159 -8.74 5.81 1.41
N ASP A 160 -9.72 6.71 1.39
CA ASP A 160 -11.07 6.45 1.90
C ASP A 160 -11.72 5.28 1.14
N ALA A 161 -11.68 5.30 -0.19
CA ALA A 161 -12.16 4.23 -1.05
C ALA A 161 -11.50 2.88 -0.77
N ALA A 162 -10.19 2.85 -0.56
CA ALA A 162 -9.45 1.63 -0.22
C ALA A 162 -9.86 1.08 1.16
N MET A 163 -10.04 1.96 2.16
CA MET A 163 -10.43 1.57 3.52
C MET A 163 -11.87 1.06 3.60
N ASP A 164 -12.80 1.70 2.90
CA ASP A 164 -14.20 1.24 2.83
C ASP A 164 -14.27 -0.15 2.20
N LEU A 165 -13.60 -0.36 1.06
CA LEU A 165 -13.54 -1.65 0.40
C LEU A 165 -12.91 -2.72 1.30
N LEU A 166 -11.82 -2.38 1.99
CA LEU A 166 -11.12 -3.30 2.88
C LEU A 166 -12.02 -3.72 4.05
N LYS A 167 -12.76 -2.78 4.63
CA LYS A 167 -13.72 -3.05 5.72
C LYS A 167 -14.81 -4.02 5.28
N GLU A 168 -15.47 -3.75 4.16
CA GLU A 168 -16.52 -4.62 3.62
C GLU A 168 -15.98 -6.01 3.26
N SER A 169 -14.82 -6.04 2.59
CA SER A 169 -14.18 -7.29 2.19
C SER A 169 -13.80 -8.14 3.40
N ARG A 170 -13.29 -7.52 4.46
CA ARG A 170 -12.94 -8.19 5.72
C ARG A 170 -14.15 -8.88 6.33
N GLU A 171 -15.31 -8.24 6.34
CA GLU A 171 -16.54 -8.83 6.89
C GLU A 171 -16.97 -10.06 6.08
N VAL A 172 -17.09 -9.93 4.76
CA VAL A 172 -17.51 -11.03 3.88
C VAL A 172 -16.52 -12.20 3.88
N ILE A 173 -15.22 -11.90 3.81
CA ILE A 173 -14.17 -12.92 3.80
C ILE A 173 -14.04 -13.56 5.20
N GLY A 174 -14.23 -12.79 6.27
CA GLY A 174 -14.28 -13.28 7.65
C GLY A 174 -15.38 -14.33 7.84
N ASP A 175 -16.60 -14.02 7.41
CA ASP A 175 -17.75 -14.96 7.46
C ASP A 175 -17.50 -16.24 6.65
N LEU A 176 -16.84 -16.12 5.49
CA LEU A 176 -16.39 -17.29 4.74
C LEU A 176 -15.33 -18.09 5.51
N GLY A 177 -14.37 -17.40 6.10
CA GLY A 177 -13.31 -17.98 6.92
C GLY A 177 -13.85 -18.78 8.09
N ASP A 178 -14.83 -18.25 8.82
CA ASP A 178 -15.44 -18.92 9.97
C ASP A 178 -16.23 -20.15 9.56
N ARG A 179 -16.97 -20.11 8.45
CA ARG A 179 -17.63 -21.29 7.89
C ARG A 179 -16.65 -22.37 7.42
N ARG A 180 -15.43 -21.99 7.04
CA ARG A 180 -14.39 -22.90 6.54
C ARG A 180 -13.43 -23.36 7.64
N ARG A 181 -13.46 -22.74 8.82
CA ARG A 181 -12.56 -23.01 9.93
C ARG A 181 -12.74 -24.46 10.37
N ARG A 182 -11.70 -25.27 10.20
CA ARG A 182 -11.72 -26.66 10.68
C ARG A 182 -11.66 -26.65 12.21
N PRO A 183 -12.37 -27.56 12.91
CA PRO A 183 -12.21 -27.72 14.33
C PRO A 183 -10.73 -27.97 14.63
N SER A 184 -10.14 -27.20 15.54
CA SER A 184 -8.81 -27.49 16.07
C SER A 184 -8.89 -28.88 16.71
N GLY A 185 -8.20 -29.87 16.13
CA GLY A 185 -8.15 -31.21 16.68
C GLY A 185 -7.64 -31.14 18.11
N LYS A 186 -8.54 -31.32 19.08
CA LYS A 186 -8.11 -31.72 20.42
C LYS A 186 -7.38 -33.04 20.22
N GLY A 187 -6.08 -33.06 20.52
CA GLY A 187 -5.33 -34.30 20.62
C GLY A 187 -6.10 -35.22 21.55
N GLU A 188 -6.67 -36.28 20.98
CA GLU A 188 -7.19 -37.39 21.75
C GLU A 188 -6.03 -37.91 22.59
N GLY A 189 -6.18 -37.79 23.91
CA GLY A 189 -5.31 -38.46 24.86
C GLY A 189 -5.26 -39.94 24.50
N LYS A 190 -4.05 -40.44 24.25
CA LYS A 190 -3.84 -41.87 24.26
C LYS A 190 -3.82 -42.35 25.71
N PRO A 191 -4.54 -43.42 26.05
CA PRO A 191 -4.41 -44.10 27.33
C PRO A 191 -3.03 -44.74 27.50
#